data_AF-A0A371JQW3-F1
#
_entry.id   AF-A0A371JQW3-F1
#
_cell.length_a   1.000
_cell.length_b   1.000
_cell.length_c   1.000
_cell.angle_alpha   90.00
_cell.angle_beta   90.00
_cell.angle_gamma   90.00
#
_symmetry.space_group_name_H-M   'P 1'
#
loop_
_entity.id
_entity.type
_entity.pdbx_description
1 polymer ?
#
loop_
_entity_poly.entity_id
_entity_poly.type
_entity_poly.pdbx_seq_one_letter_code
_entity_poly.pdbx_strand_id
1 'polypeptide(L)'
;MKNLLIPPLFFLFTICLHSQLDANSVFTLPTATLAQITAITDAQQGALAYATDTQNVYRFNGSNWSEIAASNTPNVYFGAFIISSTGNQTINGLPFQPSQISFVAHANVESYNLNSDNGVGNNNRFLPNSFGTANGFARDDSGSVVQQSIYIGGSGNSINDISRYASSSHCVGIRYGNQNGDSLGLTTASVTTFNSDGFTINVDNHSDDLVVLYQAYD
;
A
#
# COMPACT_ATOMS: atom_id res chain seq x y z
N MET A 1 -13.19 67.68 50.19
CA MET A 1 -13.69 67.04 48.95
C MET A 1 -13.54 65.53 49.12
N LYS A 2 -14.63 64.77 49.22
CA LYS A 2 -14.60 63.31 49.43
C LYS A 2 -14.65 62.63 48.06
N ASN A 3 -13.62 61.84 47.72
CA ASN A 3 -13.53 61.10 46.46
C ASN A 3 -14.49 59.91 46.49
N LEU A 4 -15.47 59.92 45.59
CA LEU A 4 -16.46 58.85 45.41
C LEU A 4 -15.85 57.77 44.51
N LEU A 5 -15.52 56.60 45.07
CA LEU A 5 -15.17 55.41 44.28
C LEU A 5 -16.45 54.74 43.78
N ILE A 6 -16.58 54.61 42.45
CA ILE A 6 -17.63 53.81 41.80
C ILE A 6 -17.03 52.43 41.48
N PRO A 7 -17.54 51.32 42.02
CA PRO A 7 -17.04 50.00 41.67
C PRO A 7 -17.53 49.57 40.27
N PRO A 8 -16.70 48.88 39.46
CA PRO A 8 -17.12 48.41 38.15
C PRO A 8 -18.06 47.20 38.28
N LEU A 9 -19.24 47.30 37.67
CA LEU A 9 -20.21 46.22 37.57
C LEU A 9 -19.72 45.21 36.51
N PHE A 10 -19.21 44.06 36.95
CA PHE A 10 -18.82 42.96 36.07
C PHE A 10 -20.06 42.18 35.62
N PHE A 11 -20.41 42.28 34.34
CA PHE A 11 -21.42 41.42 33.71
C PHE A 11 -20.78 40.07 33.36
N LEU A 12 -21.16 38.99 34.07
CA LEU A 12 -20.85 37.63 33.65
C LEU A 12 -21.80 37.24 32.50
N PHE A 13 -21.28 37.18 31.28
CA PHE A 13 -21.96 36.55 30.15
C PHE A 13 -21.64 35.05 30.15
N THR A 14 -22.63 34.22 30.48
CA THR A 14 -22.57 32.77 30.26
C THR A 14 -22.89 32.51 28.79
N ILE A 15 -21.88 32.10 28.01
CA ILE A 15 -22.06 31.72 26.61
C ILE A 15 -22.50 30.26 26.57
N CYS A 16 -23.80 29.99 26.39
CA CYS A 16 -24.28 28.63 26.12
C CYS A 16 -24.10 28.32 24.63
N LEU A 17 -23.04 27.56 24.30
CA LEU A 17 -22.84 27.00 22.96
C LEU A 17 -23.83 25.85 22.77
N HIS A 18 -24.89 26.06 22.01
CA HIS A 18 -25.76 24.97 21.53
C HIS A 18 -25.26 24.52 20.15
N SER A 19 -25.41 23.24 19.83
CA SER A 19 -25.23 22.80 18.43
C SER A 19 -26.25 23.53 17.56
N GLN A 20 -25.80 24.08 16.44
CA GLN A 20 -26.64 24.85 15.53
C GLN A 20 -27.70 23.98 14.82
N LEU A 21 -27.52 22.65 14.86
CA LEU A 21 -28.47 21.65 14.37
C LEU A 21 -29.12 20.96 15.57
N ASP A 22 -30.44 20.92 15.59
CA ASP A 22 -31.21 20.09 16.52
C ASP A 22 -31.36 18.65 15.96
N ALA A 23 -31.90 17.73 16.77
CA ALA A 23 -32.10 16.33 16.37
C ALA A 23 -32.95 16.16 15.10
N ASN A 24 -33.76 17.17 14.74
CA ASN A 24 -34.65 17.16 13.58
C ASN A 24 -34.06 17.91 12.38
N SER A 25 -32.90 18.56 12.56
CA SER A 25 -32.16 19.29 11.52
C SER A 25 -31.18 18.39 10.77
N VAL A 26 -31.17 17.09 11.07
CA VAL A 26 -30.31 16.08 10.44
C VAL A 26 -31.01 15.51 9.20
N PHE A 27 -30.32 15.48 8.07
CA PHE A 27 -30.78 14.73 6.90
C PHE A 27 -30.74 13.23 7.21
N THR A 28 -31.88 12.54 7.04
CA THR A 28 -31.99 11.11 7.29
C THR A 28 -32.11 10.32 5.98
N LEU A 29 -31.46 9.16 5.95
CA LEU A 29 -31.61 8.20 4.87
C LEU A 29 -32.78 7.25 5.17
N PRO A 30 -33.48 6.72 4.16
CA PRO A 30 -34.32 5.54 4.33
C PRO A 30 -33.52 4.40 4.96
N THR A 31 -34.07 3.77 5.99
CA THR A 31 -33.40 2.71 6.74
C THR A 31 -34.13 1.38 6.59
N ALA A 32 -33.40 0.29 6.35
CA ALA A 32 -33.92 -1.06 6.31
C ALA A 32 -32.77 -2.06 6.56
N THR A 33 -33.03 -3.37 6.62
CA THR A 33 -31.93 -4.36 6.62
C THR A 33 -31.27 -4.42 5.25
N LEU A 34 -30.02 -4.90 5.15
CA LEU A 34 -29.34 -5.05 3.86
C LEU A 34 -30.15 -5.94 2.88
N ALA A 35 -30.77 -6.99 3.39
CA ALA A 35 -31.61 -7.88 2.60
C ALA A 35 -32.84 -7.15 2.01
N GLN A 36 -33.42 -6.21 2.78
CA GLN A 36 -34.53 -5.40 2.29
C GLN A 36 -34.06 -4.36 1.27
N ILE A 37 -32.91 -3.73 1.50
CA ILE A 37 -32.33 -2.75 0.56
C ILE A 37 -32.01 -3.43 -0.78
N THR A 38 -31.30 -4.55 -0.76
CA THR A 38 -30.89 -5.26 -1.99
C THR A 38 -32.06 -5.88 -2.76
N ALA A 39 -33.21 -6.07 -2.12
CA ALA A 39 -34.44 -6.48 -2.80
C ALA A 39 -35.13 -5.36 -3.61
N ILE A 40 -34.75 -4.09 -3.40
CA ILE A 40 -35.28 -2.95 -4.16
C ILE A 40 -34.56 -2.88 -5.51
N THR A 41 -35.23 -3.27 -6.59
CA THR A 41 -34.67 -3.32 -7.96
C THR A 41 -35.09 -2.15 -8.84
N ASP A 42 -36.07 -1.34 -8.41
CA ASP A 42 -36.67 -0.22 -9.14
C ASP A 42 -36.21 1.16 -8.61
N ALA A 43 -35.18 1.19 -7.76
CA ALA A 43 -34.61 2.43 -7.27
C ALA A 43 -34.00 3.28 -8.40
N GLN A 44 -34.02 4.60 -8.23
CA GLN A 44 -33.31 5.50 -9.14
C GLN A 44 -31.79 5.41 -8.91
N GLN A 45 -31.01 5.50 -9.99
CA GLN A 45 -29.55 5.58 -9.88
C GLN A 45 -29.14 6.75 -8.99
N GLY A 46 -28.25 6.50 -8.03
CA GLY A 46 -27.82 7.46 -7.02
C GLY A 46 -28.67 7.47 -5.76
N ALA A 47 -29.75 6.68 -5.67
CA ALA A 47 -30.51 6.52 -4.44
C ALA A 47 -29.61 6.02 -3.30
N LEU A 48 -29.87 6.52 -2.10
CA LEU A 48 -29.12 6.23 -0.88
C LEU A 48 -30.03 5.55 0.14
N ALA A 49 -29.52 4.52 0.81
CA ALA A 49 -30.20 3.85 1.92
C ALA A 49 -29.18 3.47 2.99
N TYR A 50 -29.62 3.43 4.25
CA TYR A 50 -28.80 3.00 5.37
C TYR A 50 -29.24 1.62 5.85
N ALA A 51 -28.32 0.65 5.84
CA ALA A 51 -28.57 -0.71 6.29
C ALA A 51 -28.41 -0.80 7.81
N THR A 52 -29.49 -1.10 8.55
CA THR A 52 -29.48 -1.07 10.02
C THR A 52 -28.71 -2.23 10.67
N ASP A 53 -28.59 -3.34 9.96
CA ASP A 53 -27.89 -4.56 10.38
C ASP A 53 -26.38 -4.51 10.13
N THR A 54 -25.94 -3.87 9.05
CA THR A 54 -24.51 -3.67 8.73
C THR A 54 -23.98 -2.30 9.14
N GLN A 55 -24.87 -1.36 9.50
CA GLN A 55 -24.55 0.01 9.88
C GLN A 55 -23.84 0.83 8.78
N ASN A 56 -24.11 0.50 7.51
CA ASN A 56 -23.45 1.09 6.36
C ASN A 56 -24.44 1.78 5.40
N VAL A 57 -23.94 2.75 4.64
CA VAL A 57 -24.70 3.43 3.59
C VAL A 57 -24.48 2.72 2.26
N TYR A 58 -25.57 2.49 1.52
CA TYR A 58 -25.57 1.90 0.20
C TYR A 58 -26.08 2.89 -0.83
N ARG A 59 -25.49 2.83 -2.04
CA ARG A 59 -25.90 3.58 -3.22
C ARG A 59 -26.42 2.62 -4.28
N PHE A 60 -27.56 2.91 -4.87
CA PHE A 60 -28.01 2.21 -6.07
C PHE A 60 -27.23 2.70 -7.30
N ASN A 61 -26.52 1.80 -7.99
CA ASN A 61 -25.70 2.14 -9.15
C ASN A 61 -26.48 2.12 -10.50
N GLY A 62 -27.79 1.90 -10.45
CA GLY A 62 -28.64 1.72 -11.63
C GLY A 62 -28.98 0.26 -11.92
N SER A 63 -28.35 -0.69 -11.22
CA SER A 63 -28.66 -2.13 -11.31
C SER A 63 -28.61 -2.84 -9.97
N ASN A 64 -27.62 -2.52 -9.13
CA ASN A 64 -27.39 -3.12 -7.82
C ASN A 64 -27.14 -2.05 -6.75
N TRP A 65 -27.37 -2.41 -5.50
CA TRP A 65 -26.94 -1.64 -4.34
C TRP A 65 -25.47 -1.93 -4.03
N SER A 66 -24.64 -0.90 -4.03
CA SER A 66 -23.22 -0.96 -3.66
C SER A 66 -22.99 -0.15 -2.39
N GLU A 67 -22.29 -0.71 -1.43
CA GLU A 67 -21.87 -0.01 -0.22
C GLU A 67 -20.98 1.21 -0.55
N ILE A 68 -21.18 2.34 0.13
CA ILE A 68 -20.43 3.59 -0.09
C ILE A 68 -19.19 3.68 0.78
N ALA A 69 -19.23 3.04 1.94
CA ALA A 69 -18.10 2.92 2.83
C ALA A 69 -18.07 1.48 3.30
N ALA A 70 -17.24 0.64 2.67
CA ALA A 70 -16.92 -0.68 3.21
C ALA A 70 -16.32 -0.46 4.60
N SER A 71 -17.15 -0.51 5.63
CA SER A 71 -16.67 -0.32 6.99
C SER A 71 -15.87 -1.57 7.36
N ASN A 72 -14.55 -1.37 7.45
CA ASN A 72 -13.54 -2.29 8.00
C ASN A 72 -12.75 -3.19 7.04
N THR A 73 -12.93 -3.13 5.71
CA THR A 73 -11.97 -3.77 4.79
C THR A 73 -10.79 -2.83 4.58
N PRO A 74 -9.54 -3.20 4.95
CA PRO A 74 -8.39 -2.36 4.65
C PRO A 74 -8.30 -2.13 3.14
N ASN A 75 -8.15 -0.89 2.71
CA ASN A 75 -7.87 -0.54 1.31
C ASN A 75 -6.36 -0.57 1.00
N VAL A 76 -5.54 -0.82 2.01
CA VAL A 76 -4.09 -1.00 1.92
C VAL A 76 -3.68 -2.18 2.78
N TYR A 77 -2.85 -3.05 2.24
CA TYR A 77 -2.26 -4.18 2.97
C TYR A 77 -0.74 -4.15 2.84
N PHE A 78 -0.04 -4.24 3.97
CA PHE A 78 1.42 -4.30 4.04
C PHE A 78 1.85 -5.74 4.26
N GLY A 79 2.83 -6.20 3.49
CA GLY A 79 3.40 -7.53 3.68
C GLY A 79 4.84 -7.63 3.20
N ALA A 80 5.37 -8.83 3.32
CA ALA A 80 6.69 -9.18 2.82
C ALA A 80 6.67 -10.60 2.24
N PHE A 81 7.59 -10.86 1.31
CA PHE A 81 7.89 -12.20 0.82
C PHE A 81 9.39 -12.33 0.54
N ILE A 82 9.89 -13.55 0.38
CA ILE A 82 11.26 -13.84 -0.05
C ILE A 82 11.21 -14.41 -1.46
N ILE A 83 12.00 -13.84 -2.37
CA ILE A 83 12.38 -14.48 -3.63
C ILE A 83 13.53 -15.44 -3.31
N SER A 84 13.32 -16.73 -3.50
CA SER A 84 14.33 -17.77 -3.21
C SER A 84 14.70 -18.66 -4.41
N SER A 85 14.07 -18.44 -5.57
CA SER A 85 14.32 -19.18 -6.80
C SER A 85 13.63 -18.50 -7.99
N THR A 86 14.04 -18.85 -9.20
CA THR A 86 13.31 -18.50 -10.43
C THR A 86 11.95 -19.20 -10.52
N GLY A 87 11.02 -18.64 -11.29
CA GLY A 87 9.71 -19.19 -11.58
C GLY A 87 8.57 -18.42 -10.91
N ASN A 88 7.37 -18.97 -10.99
CA ASN A 88 6.18 -18.33 -10.44
C ASN A 88 6.11 -18.49 -8.92
N GLN A 89 5.82 -17.39 -8.24
CA GLN A 89 5.53 -17.35 -6.82
C GLN A 89 4.20 -16.63 -6.59
N THR A 90 3.29 -17.28 -5.88
CA THR A 90 1.97 -16.72 -5.58
C THR A 90 1.94 -16.22 -4.14
N ILE A 91 1.56 -14.96 -3.97
CA ILE A 91 1.36 -14.28 -2.68
C ILE A 91 -0.15 -14.20 -2.46
N ASN A 92 -0.65 -14.86 -1.42
CA ASN A 92 -2.08 -14.96 -1.09
C ASN A 92 -2.37 -14.43 0.33
N GLY A 93 -3.65 -14.41 0.72
CA GLY A 93 -4.09 -14.02 2.06
C GLY A 93 -4.29 -12.51 2.23
N LEU A 94 -4.31 -11.75 1.13
CA LEU A 94 -4.75 -10.37 1.15
C LEU A 94 -6.28 -10.33 1.30
N PRO A 95 -6.83 -9.32 1.99
CA PRO A 95 -8.27 -9.22 2.24
C PRO A 95 -9.08 -8.73 1.02
N PHE A 96 -8.42 -8.49 -0.12
CA PHE A 96 -9.00 -7.99 -1.36
C PHE A 96 -8.15 -8.43 -2.56
N GLN A 97 -8.72 -8.29 -3.76
CA GLN A 97 -7.96 -8.38 -5.02
C GLN A 97 -7.23 -7.05 -5.24
N PRO A 98 -5.90 -7.01 -5.23
CA PRO A 98 -5.20 -5.76 -5.47
C PRO A 98 -5.38 -5.27 -6.90
N SER A 99 -5.49 -3.95 -7.07
CA SER A 99 -5.40 -3.27 -8.38
C SER A 99 -3.99 -2.71 -8.63
N GLN A 100 -3.22 -2.50 -7.57
CA GLN A 100 -1.83 -2.02 -7.64
C GLN A 100 -1.01 -2.46 -6.43
N ILE A 101 0.29 -2.60 -6.65
CA ILE A 101 1.26 -2.96 -5.61
C ILE A 101 2.51 -2.11 -5.77
N SER A 102 3.00 -1.55 -4.66
CA SER A 102 4.33 -0.94 -4.57
C SER A 102 5.29 -1.89 -3.87
N PHE A 103 6.54 -1.95 -4.34
CA PHE A 103 7.57 -2.86 -3.86
C PHE A 103 8.82 -2.09 -3.44
N VAL A 104 9.45 -2.55 -2.36
CA VAL A 104 10.79 -2.11 -1.94
C VAL A 104 11.62 -3.34 -1.62
N ALA A 105 12.85 -3.37 -2.12
CA ALA A 105 13.79 -4.45 -1.83
C ALA A 105 15.20 -3.90 -1.64
N HIS A 106 16.00 -4.58 -0.83
CA HIS A 106 17.37 -4.17 -0.52
C HIS A 106 18.33 -5.32 -0.83
N ALA A 107 19.43 -5.02 -1.52
CA ALA A 107 20.43 -6.04 -1.83
C ALA A 107 21.02 -6.62 -0.53
N ASN A 108 21.28 -7.93 -0.52
CA ASN A 108 21.88 -8.67 0.59
C ASN A 108 21.05 -8.62 1.88
N VAL A 109 19.73 -8.73 1.73
CA VAL A 109 18.77 -8.96 2.81
C VAL A 109 17.94 -10.18 2.41
N GLU A 110 18.40 -11.36 2.81
CA GLU A 110 17.91 -12.66 2.34
C GLU A 110 16.88 -13.29 3.28
N SER A 111 16.77 -12.77 4.51
CA SER A 111 15.92 -13.28 5.58
C SER A 111 15.14 -12.16 6.24
N TYR A 112 13.91 -12.44 6.69
CA TYR A 112 13.10 -11.52 7.50
C TYR A 112 13.80 -11.09 8.79
N ASN A 113 14.70 -11.94 9.29
CA ASN A 113 15.48 -11.68 10.49
C ASN A 113 16.96 -11.89 10.14
N LEU A 114 17.66 -10.79 9.87
CA LEU A 114 19.09 -10.77 9.56
C LEU A 114 19.76 -9.67 10.39
N ASN A 115 20.76 -10.06 11.18
CA ASN A 115 21.58 -9.15 12.00
C ASN A 115 23.00 -9.69 12.15
N SER A 116 23.54 -10.20 11.05
CA SER A 116 24.96 -10.52 10.92
C SER A 116 25.59 -9.53 9.94
N ASP A 117 26.92 -9.41 9.99
CA ASP A 117 27.62 -8.84 8.85
C ASP A 117 27.43 -9.72 7.61
N ASN A 118 27.83 -9.20 6.46
CA ASN A 118 27.83 -9.95 5.21
C ASN A 118 28.93 -11.04 5.18
N GLY A 119 29.68 -11.24 6.26
CA GLY A 119 30.64 -12.34 6.43
C GLY A 119 31.79 -12.40 5.43
N VAL A 120 32.04 -11.31 4.68
CA VAL A 120 33.06 -11.28 3.62
C VAL A 120 34.25 -10.41 4.00
N GLY A 121 35.44 -10.80 3.56
CA GLY A 121 36.66 -10.05 3.80
C GLY A 121 36.73 -8.74 3.01
N ASN A 122 37.74 -7.92 3.34
CA ASN A 122 38.03 -6.67 2.65
C ASN A 122 38.24 -6.90 1.14
N ASN A 123 37.84 -5.93 0.32
CA ASN A 123 38.00 -5.98 -1.13
C ASN A 123 37.30 -7.18 -1.80
N ASN A 124 36.21 -7.68 -1.21
CA ASN A 124 35.41 -8.75 -1.78
C ASN A 124 34.76 -8.35 -3.13
N ARG A 125 34.87 -9.23 -4.12
CA ARG A 125 34.37 -9.04 -5.49
C ARG A 125 33.05 -9.76 -5.79
N PHE A 126 32.42 -10.37 -4.79
CA PHE A 126 31.22 -11.20 -4.95
C PHE A 126 29.95 -10.49 -4.44
N LEU A 127 28.78 -11.10 -4.69
CA LEU A 127 27.44 -10.56 -4.40
C LEU A 127 27.30 -9.96 -2.99
N PRO A 128 27.79 -10.60 -1.90
CA PRO A 128 27.56 -10.10 -0.53
C PRO A 128 28.17 -8.71 -0.25
N ASN A 129 29.06 -8.22 -1.13
CA ASN A 129 29.63 -6.88 -1.01
C ASN A 129 28.81 -5.78 -1.71
N SER A 130 27.75 -6.13 -2.44
CA SER A 130 26.80 -5.17 -2.99
C SER A 130 25.95 -4.53 -1.90
N PHE A 131 25.49 -3.31 -2.11
CA PHE A 131 24.39 -2.73 -1.33
C PHE A 131 23.57 -1.83 -2.24
N GLY A 132 22.30 -1.63 -1.91
CA GLY A 132 21.44 -0.76 -2.70
C GLY A 132 19.97 -1.03 -2.44
N THR A 133 19.13 -0.21 -3.05
CA THR A 133 17.67 -0.28 -2.87
C THR A 133 16.98 -0.24 -4.22
N ALA A 134 16.01 -1.12 -4.39
CA ALA A 134 15.06 -1.09 -5.48
C ALA A 134 13.71 -0.55 -4.99
N ASN A 135 13.12 0.33 -5.78
CA ASN A 135 11.73 0.73 -5.65
C ASN A 135 11.02 0.37 -6.96
N GLY A 136 9.82 -0.17 -6.87
CA GLY A 136 9.04 -0.47 -8.05
C GLY A 136 7.54 -0.57 -7.77
N PHE A 137 6.78 -0.75 -8.85
CA PHE A 137 5.34 -0.94 -8.77
C PHE A 137 4.85 -1.87 -9.87
N ALA A 138 3.64 -2.39 -9.66
CA ALA A 138 2.80 -3.01 -10.68
C ALA A 138 1.36 -2.49 -10.51
N ARG A 139 0.66 -2.24 -11.61
CA ARG A 139 -0.75 -1.83 -11.61
C ARG A 139 -1.50 -2.55 -12.72
N ASP A 140 -2.73 -2.95 -12.44
CA ASP A 140 -3.67 -3.42 -13.45
C ASP A 140 -4.33 -2.22 -14.15
N ASP A 141 -3.97 -2.01 -15.41
CA ASP A 141 -4.59 -1.04 -16.30
C ASP A 141 -5.55 -1.77 -17.26
N SER A 142 -6.74 -2.13 -16.74
CA SER A 142 -7.82 -2.78 -17.51
C SER A 142 -7.46 -4.12 -18.15
N GLY A 143 -6.77 -5.00 -17.41
CA GLY A 143 -6.33 -6.32 -17.83
C GLY A 143 -4.90 -6.36 -18.39
N SER A 144 -4.21 -5.21 -18.43
CA SER A 144 -2.78 -5.13 -18.76
C SER A 144 -1.98 -4.72 -17.53
N VAL A 145 -0.93 -5.47 -17.22
CA VAL A 145 -0.06 -5.14 -16.08
C VAL A 145 1.01 -4.14 -16.51
N VAL A 146 0.92 -2.91 -15.99
CA VAL A 146 1.94 -1.86 -16.16
C VAL A 146 2.88 -1.88 -14.97
N GLN A 147 4.19 -1.84 -15.21
CA GLN A 147 5.20 -2.05 -14.17
C GLN A 147 6.41 -1.14 -14.36
N GLN A 148 7.12 -0.88 -13.27
CA GLN A 148 8.43 -0.25 -13.31
C GLN A 148 9.23 -0.69 -12.09
N SER A 149 10.54 -0.86 -12.27
CA SER A 149 11.50 -0.99 -11.19
C SER A 149 12.69 -0.07 -11.44
N ILE A 150 13.20 0.55 -10.38
CA ILE A 150 14.43 1.35 -10.37
C ILE A 150 15.25 0.92 -9.17
N TYR A 151 16.51 0.58 -9.42
CA TYR A 151 17.50 0.26 -8.42
C TYR A 151 18.72 1.17 -8.54
N ILE A 152 19.22 1.57 -7.38
CA ILE A 152 20.48 2.26 -7.21
C ILE A 152 21.27 1.59 -6.09
N GLY A 153 22.56 1.38 -6.34
CA GLY A 153 23.44 0.73 -5.38
C GLY A 153 24.91 0.84 -5.75
N GLY A 154 25.75 0.16 -5.00
CA GLY A 154 27.20 0.15 -5.16
C GLY A 154 27.79 -1.03 -4.43
N SER A 155 29.04 -0.88 -4.01
CA SER A 155 29.73 -1.92 -3.26
C SER A 155 30.49 -1.33 -2.07
N GLY A 156 30.74 -2.14 -1.03
CA GLY A 156 31.51 -1.69 0.15
C GLY A 156 32.96 -1.27 -0.14
N ASN A 157 33.48 -1.56 -1.34
CA ASN A 157 34.88 -1.33 -1.72
C ASN A 157 35.09 -0.12 -2.63
N SER A 158 34.06 0.32 -3.36
CA SER A 158 34.12 1.43 -4.31
C SER A 158 32.79 2.16 -4.35
N ILE A 159 32.81 3.46 -4.08
CA ILE A 159 31.63 4.34 -4.07
C ILE A 159 31.51 5.12 -5.38
N ASN A 160 32.61 5.31 -6.12
CA ASN A 160 32.61 6.06 -7.37
C ASN A 160 32.14 5.23 -8.57
N ASP A 161 32.19 3.90 -8.50
CA ASP A 161 31.58 3.03 -9.49
C ASP A 161 30.33 2.35 -8.93
N ILE A 162 29.17 2.75 -9.45
CA ILE A 162 27.86 2.43 -8.88
C ILE A 162 27.08 1.46 -9.78
N SER A 163 26.30 0.60 -9.13
CA SER A 163 25.36 -0.31 -9.80
C SER A 163 24.00 0.35 -9.94
N ARG A 164 23.39 0.24 -11.12
CA ARG A 164 22.06 0.79 -11.42
C ARG A 164 21.29 -0.13 -12.34
N TYR A 165 19.98 -0.20 -12.13
CA TYR A 165 19.07 -0.99 -12.96
C TYR A 165 17.73 -0.25 -13.05
N ALA A 166 17.11 -0.30 -14.22
CA ALA A 166 15.76 0.19 -14.42
C ALA A 166 15.07 -0.67 -15.49
N SER A 167 13.79 -0.97 -15.29
CA SER A 167 13.02 -1.76 -16.23
C SER A 167 11.54 -1.42 -16.14
N SER A 168 10.90 -1.27 -17.30
CA SER A 168 9.45 -1.09 -17.45
C SER A 168 8.69 -2.40 -17.59
N SER A 169 9.36 -3.54 -17.44
CA SER A 169 8.77 -4.88 -17.52
C SER A 169 8.89 -5.67 -16.22
N HIS A 170 9.47 -5.08 -15.17
CA HIS A 170 9.67 -5.69 -13.86
C HIS A 170 9.18 -4.75 -12.77
N CYS A 171 8.71 -5.31 -11.66
CA CYS A 171 8.32 -4.57 -10.47
C CYS A 171 9.37 -4.67 -9.35
N VAL A 172 10.23 -5.69 -9.41
CA VAL A 172 11.39 -5.87 -8.53
C VAL A 172 12.63 -6.11 -9.39
N GLY A 173 13.73 -5.45 -9.07
CA GLY A 173 15.00 -5.66 -9.76
C GLY A 173 16.19 -5.17 -8.97
N ILE A 174 16.99 -6.09 -8.44
CA ILE A 174 18.28 -5.80 -7.81
C ILE A 174 19.40 -6.16 -8.79
N ARG A 175 20.38 -5.26 -8.94
CA ARG A 175 21.60 -5.53 -9.69
C ARG A 175 22.80 -5.59 -8.77
N TYR A 176 23.38 -6.78 -8.66
CA TYR A 176 24.56 -7.00 -7.86
C TYR A 176 25.81 -6.65 -8.67
N GLY A 177 26.68 -5.84 -8.06
CA GLY A 177 27.93 -5.38 -8.63
C GLY A 177 29.15 -5.96 -7.90
N ASN A 178 30.25 -6.14 -8.61
CA ASN A 178 31.54 -6.41 -7.98
C ASN A 178 32.15 -5.12 -7.39
N GLN A 179 33.39 -5.19 -6.90
CA GLN A 179 34.11 -4.05 -6.33
C GLN A 179 34.38 -2.90 -7.30
N ASN A 180 34.20 -3.12 -8.61
CA ASN A 180 34.35 -2.12 -9.67
C ASN A 180 33.01 -1.78 -10.32
N GLY A 181 31.87 -2.10 -9.69
CA GLY A 181 30.55 -1.82 -10.28
C GLY A 181 30.16 -2.73 -11.45
N ASP A 182 31.00 -3.70 -11.83
CA ASP A 182 30.69 -4.63 -12.92
C ASP A 182 29.56 -5.57 -12.51
N SER A 183 28.69 -5.93 -13.46
CA SER A 183 27.56 -6.82 -13.20
C SER A 183 28.02 -8.20 -12.75
N LEU A 184 27.50 -8.66 -11.61
CA LEU A 184 27.60 -10.06 -11.17
C LEU A 184 26.31 -10.83 -11.42
N GLY A 185 25.17 -10.15 -11.44
CA GLY A 185 23.88 -10.79 -11.62
C GLY A 185 22.70 -9.88 -11.33
N LEU A 186 21.51 -10.43 -11.52
CA LEU A 186 20.22 -9.80 -11.25
C LEU A 186 19.34 -10.74 -10.43
N THR A 187 18.57 -10.18 -9.52
CA THR A 187 17.35 -10.81 -9.00
C THR A 187 16.18 -9.92 -9.44
N THR A 188 15.35 -10.42 -10.35
CA THR A 188 14.27 -9.66 -11.00
C THR A 188 12.96 -10.41 -10.97
N ALA A 189 11.86 -9.67 -10.84
CA ALA A 189 10.52 -10.24 -10.88
C ALA A 189 9.49 -9.28 -11.49
N SER A 190 8.46 -9.86 -12.07
CA SER A 190 7.32 -9.15 -12.66
C SER A 190 6.01 -9.73 -12.11
N VAL A 191 5.04 -8.89 -11.79
CA VAL A 191 3.67 -9.34 -11.54
C VAL A 191 3.09 -9.86 -12.84
N THR A 192 2.50 -11.05 -12.78
CA THR A 192 1.84 -11.70 -13.93
C THR A 192 0.33 -11.67 -13.80
N THR A 193 -0.22 -11.69 -12.58
CA THR A 193 -1.66 -11.71 -12.36
C THR A 193 -2.01 -11.13 -11.00
N PHE A 194 -3.08 -10.33 -10.95
CA PHE A 194 -3.75 -9.93 -9.71
C PHE A 194 -4.88 -10.93 -9.43
N ASN A 195 -4.83 -11.60 -8.28
CA ASN A 195 -5.72 -12.68 -7.89
C ASN A 195 -6.79 -12.17 -6.92
N SER A 196 -7.85 -12.95 -6.67
CA SER A 196 -8.95 -12.58 -5.78
C SER A 196 -8.53 -12.20 -4.35
N ASP A 197 -7.42 -12.76 -3.87
CA ASP A 197 -6.90 -12.62 -2.50
C ASP A 197 -5.38 -12.38 -2.49
N GLY A 198 -4.83 -11.82 -3.58
CA GLY A 198 -3.38 -11.73 -3.73
C GLY A 198 -2.88 -11.41 -5.13
N PHE A 199 -1.67 -11.85 -5.42
CA PHE A 199 -1.03 -11.66 -6.72
C PHE A 199 0.01 -12.75 -7.00
N THR A 200 0.34 -12.93 -8.27
CA THR A 200 1.41 -13.83 -8.71
C THR A 200 2.53 -13.02 -9.34
N ILE A 201 3.76 -13.33 -8.96
CA ILE A 201 4.97 -12.85 -9.62
C ILE A 201 5.63 -13.98 -10.40
N ASN A 202 6.39 -13.63 -11.43
CA ASN A 202 7.37 -14.49 -12.07
C ASN A 202 8.77 -13.91 -11.84
N VAL A 203 9.64 -14.72 -11.27
CA VAL A 203 11.06 -14.44 -11.07
C VAL A 203 11.84 -15.01 -12.26
N ASP A 204 12.31 -14.16 -13.15
CA ASP A 204 13.03 -14.58 -14.35
C ASP A 204 14.54 -14.72 -14.14
N ASN A 205 15.12 -13.89 -13.24
CA ASN A 205 16.49 -14.02 -12.78
C ASN A 205 16.56 -14.09 -11.25
N HIS A 206 17.43 -14.96 -10.73
CA HIS A 206 17.73 -15.09 -9.30
C HIS A 206 19.24 -15.28 -9.14
N SER A 207 19.91 -14.28 -8.56
CA SER A 207 21.34 -14.35 -8.24
C SER A 207 21.59 -14.49 -6.75
N ASP A 208 20.65 -13.99 -5.94
CA ASP A 208 20.65 -14.14 -4.49
C ASP A 208 19.21 -14.07 -3.98
N ASP A 209 19.00 -14.62 -2.79
CA ASP A 209 17.74 -14.53 -2.06
C ASP A 209 17.43 -13.07 -1.70
N LEU A 210 16.16 -12.70 -1.71
CA LEU A 210 15.77 -11.31 -1.56
C LEU A 210 14.45 -11.16 -0.81
N VAL A 211 14.49 -10.50 0.34
CA VAL A 211 13.29 -9.99 1.02
C VAL A 211 12.75 -8.79 0.24
N VAL A 212 11.47 -8.86 -0.08
CA VAL A 212 10.71 -7.79 -0.72
C VAL A 212 9.58 -7.37 0.20
N LEU A 213 9.55 -6.08 0.56
CA LEU A 213 8.41 -5.46 1.21
C LEU A 213 7.42 -4.98 0.15
N TYR A 214 6.13 -5.10 0.42
CA TYR A 214 5.10 -4.61 -0.48
C TYR A 214 3.95 -3.89 0.23
N GLN A 215 3.31 -3.01 -0.53
CA GLN A 215 2.05 -2.35 -0.21
C GLN A 215 1.06 -2.65 -1.33
N ALA A 216 0.01 -3.40 -1.03
CA ALA A 216 -1.07 -3.70 -1.97
C ALA A 216 -2.25 -2.78 -1.71
N TYR A 217 -2.95 -2.38 -2.77
CA TYR A 217 -4.10 -1.49 -2.71
C TYR A 217 -5.27 -2.10 -3.47
N ASP A 218 -6.47 -1.93 -2.93
CA ASP A 218 -7.76 -2.21 -3.60
C ASP A 218 -8.04 -1.12 -4.65
#